data_AF-E6PJI8-F1
#
_entry.id   AF-E6PJI8-F1
#
_cell.length_a   1.000
_cell.length_b   1.000
_cell.length_c   1.000
_cell.angle_alpha   90.00
_cell.angle_beta   90.00
_cell.angle_gamma   90.00
#
_symmetry.space_group_name_H-M   'P 1'
#
loop_
_entity.id
_entity.type
_entity.pdbx_description
1 polymer ?
#
loop_
_entity_poly.entity_id
_entity_poly.type
_entity_poly.pdbx_seq_one_letter_code
_entity_poly.pdbx_strand_id
1 'polypeptide(L)'
;MKTPAAARVQRYTWPAMALHWLAPLLIFGLFPLGLYMSDLPLSVLELELYAWHKWFGITVLLLVVLRLGWRASHRPPVTGNPSASFSRAA
;
A
#
# COMPACT_ATOMS: atom_id res chain seq x y z
N MET A 1 42.71 9.56 -14.66
CA MET A 1 41.35 10.13 -14.56
C MET A 1 40.43 9.08 -13.96
N LYS A 2 39.85 9.33 -12.78
CA LYS A 2 38.81 8.46 -12.20
C LYS A 2 37.46 9.01 -12.68
N THR A 3 36.81 8.32 -13.61
CA THR A 3 35.48 8.71 -14.07
C THR A 3 34.51 8.58 -12.90
N PRO A 4 33.75 9.63 -12.52
CA PRO A 4 32.77 9.51 -11.47
C PRO A 4 31.71 8.50 -11.91
N ALA A 5 31.50 7.46 -11.10
CA ALA A 5 30.44 6.49 -11.34
C ALA A 5 29.10 7.26 -11.34
N ALA A 6 28.44 7.31 -12.50
CA ALA A 6 27.13 7.95 -12.62
C ALA A 6 26.17 7.30 -11.61
N ALA A 7 25.62 8.11 -10.69
CA ALA A 7 24.66 7.64 -9.70
C ALA A 7 23.45 7.04 -10.42
N ARG A 8 23.29 5.72 -10.33
CA ARG A 8 22.17 5.03 -10.97
C ARG A 8 20.88 5.38 -10.22
N VAL A 9 19.97 6.10 -10.87
CA VAL A 9 18.63 6.38 -10.34
C VAL A 9 17.92 5.05 -10.15
N GLN A 10 17.63 4.68 -8.91
CA GLN A 10 16.80 3.52 -8.62
C GLN A 10 15.35 3.84 -8.90
N ARG A 11 14.79 3.22 -9.93
CA ARG A 11 13.37 3.31 -10.26
C ARG A 11 12.59 2.24 -9.47
N TYR A 12 11.40 2.61 -9.01
CA TYR A 12 10.47 1.65 -8.45
C TYR A 12 10.12 0.58 -9.48
N THR A 13 9.98 -0.66 -9.02
CA THR A 13 9.55 -1.76 -9.87
C THR A 13 8.05 -1.66 -10.13
N TRP A 14 7.61 -2.10 -11.31
CA TRP A 14 6.18 -2.13 -11.66
C TRP A 14 5.30 -2.84 -10.62
N PRO A 15 5.69 -4.02 -10.07
CA PRO A 15 4.91 -4.67 -9.01
C PRO A 15 4.78 -3.83 -7.74
N ALA A 16 5.83 -3.10 -7.35
CA ALA A 16 5.81 -2.24 -6.16
C ALA A 16 4.82 -1.08 -6.33
N MET A 17 4.76 -0.49 -7.52
CA MET A 17 3.80 0.57 -7.84
C MET A 17 2.36 0.04 -7.85
N ALA A 18 2.12 -1.11 -8.50
CA ALA A 18 0.79 -1.71 -8.58
C ALA A 18 0.24 -2.08 -7.19
N LEU A 19 1.03 -2.79 -6.37
CA LEU A 19 0.63 -3.18 -5.00
C LEU A 19 0.38 -1.96 -4.10
N HIS A 20 1.07 -0.85 -4.34
CA HIS A 20 0.87 0.35 -3.54
C HIS A 20 -0.42 1.09 -3.88
N TRP A 21 -0.76 1.21 -5.17
CA TRP A 21 -1.92 2.00 -5.62
C TRP A 21 -3.23 1.21 -5.65
N LEU A 22 -3.18 -0.11 -5.84
CA LEU A 22 -4.39 -0.93 -5.92
C LEU A 22 -5.15 -0.99 -4.58
N ALA A 23 -4.42 -1.10 -3.46
CA ALA A 23 -5.02 -1.13 -2.13
C ALA A 23 -5.80 0.15 -1.77
N PRO A 24 -5.23 1.37 -1.85
CA PRO A 24 -5.97 2.59 -1.55
C PRO A 24 -7.15 2.79 -2.50
N LEU A 25 -7.02 2.45 -3.79
CA LEU A 25 -8.14 2.54 -4.75
C LEU A 25 -9.35 1.71 -4.28
N LEU A 26 -9.12 0.47 -3.84
CA LEU A 26 -10.18 -0.39 -3.30
C LEU A 26 -10.73 0.14 -1.98
N ILE A 27 -9.88 0.68 -1.10
CA ILE A 27 -10.30 1.30 0.16
C ILE A 27 -11.22 2.51 -0.11
N PHE A 28 -10.92 3.34 -1.11
CA PHE A 28 -11.77 4.45 -1.51
C PHE A 28 -13.15 4.02 -2.04
N GLY A 29 -13.29 2.80 -2.55
CA GLY A 29 -14.60 2.22 -2.88
C GLY A 29 -15.31 1.62 -1.67
N LEU A 30 -14.56 0.87 -0.84
CA LEU A 30 -15.11 0.18 0.32
C LEU A 30 -15.57 1.10 1.45
N PHE A 31 -14.83 2.17 1.69
CA PHE A 31 -15.12 3.12 2.76
C PHE A 31 -16.50 3.78 2.62
N PRO A 32 -16.82 4.47 1.50
CA PRO A 32 -18.16 5.03 1.31
C PRO A 32 -19.23 3.93 1.17
N LEU A 33 -18.92 2.78 0.58
CA LEU A 33 -19.86 1.65 0.53
C LEU A 33 -20.24 1.17 1.93
N GLY A 34 -19.27 1.12 2.86
CA GLY A 34 -19.51 0.74 4.25
C GLY A 34 -20.39 1.74 5.00
N LEU A 35 -20.23 3.04 4.71
CA LEU A 35 -21.12 4.08 5.24
C LEU A 35 -22.52 4.01 4.61
N TYR A 36 -22.61 3.71 3.32
CA TYR A 36 -23.89 3.57 2.64
C TYR A 36 -24.72 2.39 3.16
N MET A 37 -24.08 1.25 3.43
CA MET A 37 -24.79 0.05 3.88
C MET A 37 -25.24 0.09 5.34
N SER A 38 -24.74 1.02 6.17
CA SER A 38 -25.13 1.08 7.59
C SER A 38 -26.52 1.65 7.81
N ASP A 39 -27.04 2.44 6.87
CA ASP A 39 -28.34 3.12 6.98
C ASP A 39 -29.45 2.44 6.16
N LEU A 40 -29.14 1.31 5.52
CA LEU A 40 -30.10 0.55 4.72
C LEU A 40 -31.04 -0.26 5.62
N PRO A 41 -32.33 -0.39 5.26
CA PRO A 41 -33.21 -1.32 5.92
C PRO A 41 -32.88 -2.76 5.51
N LEU A 42 -33.05 -3.68 6.48
CA LEU A 42 -32.85 -5.12 6.29
C LEU A 42 -33.58 -5.63 5.05
N SER A 43 -32.79 -5.90 4.01
CA SER A 43 -33.26 -6.30 2.68
C SER A 43 -32.24 -7.20 1.99
N VAL A 44 -32.67 -7.89 0.93
CA VAL A 44 -31.79 -8.76 0.12
C VAL A 44 -30.63 -7.96 -0.47
N LEU A 45 -30.89 -6.72 -0.90
CA LEU A 45 -29.88 -5.83 -1.45
C LEU A 45 -28.80 -5.49 -0.41
N GLU A 46 -29.20 -5.17 0.82
CA GLU A 46 -28.23 -4.89 1.90
C GLU A 46 -27.32 -6.10 2.13
N LEU A 47 -27.89 -7.31 2.26
CA LEU A 47 -27.13 -8.54 2.45
C LEU A 47 -26.14 -8.81 1.31
N GLU A 48 -26.53 -8.54 0.06
CA GLU A 48 -25.66 -8.67 -1.11
C GLU A 48 -24.52 -7.65 -1.09
N LEU A 49 -24.79 -6.39 -0.76
CA LEU A 49 -23.77 -5.35 -0.62
C LEU A 49 -22.78 -5.69 0.51
N TYR A 50 -23.25 -6.24 1.64
CA TYR A 50 -22.37 -6.75 2.69
C TYR A 50 -21.50 -7.92 2.22
N ALA A 51 -22.04 -8.82 1.40
CA ALA A 51 -21.25 -9.92 0.82
C ALA A 51 -20.13 -9.38 -0.07
N TRP A 52 -20.45 -8.45 -0.97
CA TRP A 52 -19.45 -7.78 -1.80
C TRP A 52 -18.42 -7.00 -0.97
N HIS A 53 -18.86 -6.21 0.00
CA HIS A 53 -17.98 -5.45 0.90
C HIS A 53 -16.99 -6.37 1.62
N LYS A 54 -17.45 -7.52 2.14
CA LYS A 54 -16.58 -8.51 2.81
C LYS A 54 -15.55 -9.10 1.83
N TRP A 55 -15.97 -9.51 0.64
CA TRP A 55 -15.06 -10.09 -0.35
C TRP A 55 -13.99 -9.10 -0.83
N PHE A 56 -14.40 -7.88 -1.17
CA PHE A 56 -13.46 -6.81 -1.51
C PHE A 56 -12.56 -6.44 -0.33
N GLY A 57 -13.07 -6.44 0.90
CA GLY A 57 -12.28 -6.24 2.12
C GLY A 57 -11.20 -7.32 2.30
N ILE A 58 -11.54 -8.59 2.07
CA ILE A 58 -10.57 -9.69 2.06
C ILE A 58 -9.53 -9.49 0.96
N THR A 59 -9.93 -9.07 -0.25
CA THR A 59 -8.98 -8.75 -1.33
C THR A 59 -8.00 -7.65 -0.91
N VAL A 60 -8.48 -6.57 -0.29
CA VAL A 60 -7.61 -5.51 0.25
C VAL A 60 -6.65 -6.06 1.31
N LEU A 61 -7.14 -6.88 2.24
CA LEU A 61 -6.30 -7.50 3.27
C LEU A 61 -5.17 -8.32 2.63
N LEU A 62 -5.49 -9.16 1.64
CA LEU A 62 -4.50 -9.95 0.90
C LEU A 62 -3.49 -9.08 0.16
N LEU A 63 -3.92 -7.99 -0.48
CA LEU A 63 -3.02 -7.03 -1.13
C LEU A 63 -2.08 -6.36 -0.12
N VAL A 64 -2.57 -6.01 1.07
CA VAL A 64 -1.74 -5.43 2.14
C VAL A 64 -0.71 -6.45 2.63
N VAL A 65 -1.11 -7.70 2.88
CA VAL A 65 -0.18 -8.78 3.26
C VAL A 65 0.89 -8.97 2.19
N LEU A 66 0.50 -9.04 0.92
CA LEU A 66 1.42 -9.17 -0.21
C LEU A 66 2.36 -7.96 -0.30
N ARG A 67 1.86 -6.74 -0.07
CA ARG A 67 2.68 -5.52 -0.03
C ARG A 67 3.70 -5.54 1.12
N LEU A 68 3.30 -6.00 2.30
CA LEU A 68 4.19 -6.13 3.45
C LEU A 68 5.25 -7.21 3.22
N GLY A 69 4.86 -8.35 2.65
CA GLY A 69 5.79 -9.40 2.21
C GLY A 69 6.77 -8.88 1.16
N TRP A 70 6.29 -8.12 0.17
CA TRP A 70 7.15 -7.47 -0.83
C TRP A 70 8.18 -6.55 -0.19
N ARG A 71 7.75 -5.69 0.75
CA ARG A 71 8.64 -4.78 1.47
C ARG A 71 9.66 -5.52 2.33
N ALA A 72 9.28 -6.62 2.95
CA ALA A 72 10.19 -7.44 3.75
C ALA A 72 11.30 -8.07 2.89
N SER A 73 10.95 -8.56 1.70
CA SER A 73 11.88 -9.17 0.75
C SER A 73 12.72 -8.16 -0.03
N HIS A 74 12.19 -6.96 -0.29
CA HIS A 74 12.85 -5.91 -1.08
C HIS A 74 13.20 -4.73 -0.17
N ARG A 75 14.33 -4.85 0.52
CA ARG A 75 14.86 -3.75 1.34
C ARG A 75 15.17 -2.54 0.45
N PRO A 76 14.68 -1.34 0.77
CA PRO A 76 15.12 -0.14 0.07
C PRO A 76 16.64 0.00 0.23
N PRO A 77 17.33 0.52 -0.79
CA PRO A 77 18.77 0.73 -0.72
C PRO A 77 19.06 1.63 0.46
N VAL A 78 20.06 1.25 1.27
CA VAL A 78 20.65 2.19 2.21
C VAL A 78 21.26 3.30 1.36
N THR A 79 20.57 4.43 1.29
CA THR A 79 21.20 5.67 0.88
C THR A 79 22.25 5.96 1.93
N GLY A 80 23.51 5.69 1.59
CA GLY A 80 24.63 5.93 2.48
C GLY A 80 24.77 7.42 2.76
N ASN A 81 24.13 7.89 3.84
CA ASN A 81 24.79 8.70 4.85
C ASN A 81 24.09 8.56 6.22
N PRO A 82 24.45 7.56 7.04
CA PRO A 82 23.97 7.42 8.42
C PRO A 82 24.48 8.51 9.38
N SER A 83 25.47 9.33 8.99
CA SER A 83 26.10 10.31 9.90
C SER A 83 25.30 11.61 10.11
N ALA A 84 24.25 11.83 9.33
CA ALA A 84 23.45 13.06 9.42
C ALA A 84 22.24 12.94 10.36
N SER A 85 21.91 11.76 10.91
CA SER A 85 20.65 11.59 11.65
C SER A 85 20.70 11.90 13.14
N PHE A 86 21.86 11.90 13.82
CA PHE A 86 21.88 12.10 15.29
C PHE A 86 23.14 12.80 15.85
N SER A 87 23.64 13.86 15.21
CA SER A 87 24.68 14.73 15.78
C SER A 87 24.25 16.19 15.78
N ARG A 88 23.18 16.49 16.51
CA ARG A 88 22.86 17.86 16.96
C ARG A 88 22.73 17.87 18.48
N ALA A 89 23.85 18.20 19.10
CA ALA A 89 24.03 18.97 20.33
C ALA A 89 23.03 18.78 21.49
N ALA A 90 23.52 18.17 22.56
CA ALA A 90 23.49 18.76 23.90
C ALA A 90 24.81 18.42 24.60
#